data_AF-A0A183TFD0-F1
#
_entry.id   AF-A0A183TFD0-F1
#
_cell.length_a   1.000
_cell.length_b   1.000
_cell.length_c   1.000
_cell.angle_alpha   90.00
_cell.angle_beta   90.00
_cell.angle_gamma   90.00
#
_symmetry.space_group_name_H-M   'P 1'
#
loop_
_entity.id
_entity.type
_entity.pdbx_description
1 polymer ?
#
loop_
_entity_poly.entity_id
_entity_poly.type
_entity_poly.pdbx_seq_one_letter_code
_entity_poly.pdbx_strand_id
1 'polypeptide(L)'
;MQAKTCVSMATVHGLLFADNCALNTGTEEVMQRSTDLFAPGCADFGLTINTAKTVVMHQPPASTEYNAPRINVNGAQLKNVQSFAYLGTTMSHNTRIDDEVAQRISKASQAFGRLQASVWNRHGIHLNTER
;
A
#
# COMPACT_ATOMS: atom_id res chain seq x y z
N MET A 1 31.90 3.13 -21.69
CA MET A 1 31.95 2.59 -20.31
C MET A 1 30.56 2.02 -20.02
N GLN A 2 30.38 0.70 -20.01
CA GLN A 2 29.08 0.06 -19.78
C GLN A 2 29.03 -0.39 -18.33
N ALA A 3 28.25 0.30 -17.49
CA ALA A 3 28.09 -0.07 -16.09
C ALA A 3 27.24 -1.35 -16.02
N LYS A 4 27.79 -2.39 -15.39
CA LYS A 4 27.11 -3.68 -15.20
C LYS A 4 26.14 -3.52 -14.02
N THR A 5 24.86 -3.27 -14.30
CA THR A 5 23.83 -3.15 -13.27
C THR A 5 23.57 -4.54 -12.67
N CYS A 6 23.91 -4.75 -11.40
CA CYS A 6 23.61 -5.98 -10.68
C CYS A 6 22.22 -5.83 -10.05
N VAL A 7 21.17 -6.09 -10.83
CA VAL A 7 19.78 -6.09 -10.35
C VAL A 7 19.40 -7.52 -9.98
N SER A 8 18.98 -7.74 -8.74
CA SER A 8 18.36 -8.99 -8.29
C SER A 8 16.84 -8.84 -8.23
N MET A 9 16.13 -9.90 -8.59
CA MET A 9 14.68 -9.95 -8.53
C MET A 9 14.26 -10.77 -7.30
N ALA A 10 13.40 -10.20 -6.46
CA ALA A 10 12.81 -10.88 -5.32
C ALA A 10 11.29 -10.71 -5.36
N THR A 11 10.56 -11.79 -5.07
CA THR A 11 9.10 -11.77 -4.99
C THR A 11 8.67 -11.56 -3.55
N VAL A 12 7.83 -10.55 -3.30
CA VAL A 12 7.25 -10.28 -1.98
C VAL A 12 5.82 -10.81 -1.95
N HIS A 13 5.57 -11.78 -1.07
CA HIS A 13 4.26 -12.42 -0.91
C HIS A 13 3.39 -11.80 0.19
N GLY A 14 4.00 -11.04 1.10
CA GLY A 14 3.28 -10.44 2.21
C GLY A 14 4.02 -9.24 2.80
N LEU A 15 3.25 -8.29 3.30
CA LEU A 15 3.71 -7.13 4.07
C LEU A 15 2.98 -7.15 5.40
N LEU A 16 3.72 -7.24 6.50
CA LEU A 16 3.18 -7.31 7.86
C LEU A 16 3.59 -6.07 8.64
N PHE A 17 2.62 -5.37 9.24
CA PHE A 17 2.90 -4.24 10.11
C PHE A 17 1.86 -4.15 11.23
N ALA A 18 2.32 -4.25 12.48
CA ALA A 18 1.48 -4.31 13.67
C ALA A 18 0.36 -5.36 13.50
N ASP A 19 -0.91 -4.95 13.58
CA ASP A 19 -2.10 -5.78 13.40
C ASP A 19 -2.53 -5.94 11.93
N ASN A 20 -1.89 -5.26 10.99
CA ASN A 20 -2.25 -5.27 9.57
C ASN A 20 -1.36 -6.23 8.76
N CYS A 21 -1.98 -6.93 7.82
CA CYS A 21 -1.32 -7.79 6.84
C CYS A 21 -1.84 -7.44 5.44
N ALA A 22 -0.93 -7.35 4.47
CA ALA A 22 -1.26 -7.32 3.05
C ALA A 22 -0.60 -8.51 2.37
N LEU A 23 -1.41 -9.43 1.85
CA LEU A 23 -0.95 -10.58 1.06
C LEU A 23 -0.93 -10.20 -0.43
N ASN A 24 0.06 -10.70 -1.16
CA ASN A 24 0.23 -10.46 -2.58
C ASN A 24 0.59 -11.75 -3.33
N THR A 25 -0.19 -12.07 -4.35
CA THR A 25 -0.03 -13.28 -5.16
C THR A 25 -0.30 -12.97 -6.62
N GLY A 26 0.27 -13.77 -7.53
CA GLY A 26 0.09 -13.58 -8.97
C GLY A 26 -1.23 -14.12 -9.53
N THR A 27 -1.99 -14.91 -8.76
CA THR A 27 -3.28 -15.47 -9.20
C THR A 27 -4.31 -15.47 -8.08
N GLU A 28 -5.58 -15.49 -8.46
CA GLU A 28 -6.74 -15.53 -7.56
C GLU A 28 -6.77 -16.83 -6.76
N GLU A 29 -6.45 -17.97 -7.36
CA GLU A 29 -6.46 -19.28 -6.69
C GLU A 29 -5.41 -19.35 -5.59
N VAL A 30 -4.23 -18.77 -5.84
CA VAL A 30 -3.16 -18.70 -4.83
C VAL A 30 -3.54 -17.69 -3.74
N MET A 31 -4.23 -16.60 -4.07
CA MET A 31 -4.74 -15.64 -3.08
C MET A 31 -5.78 -16.28 -2.17
N GLN A 32 -6.74 -17.02 -2.74
CA GLN A 32 -7.77 -17.73 -1.98
C GLN A 32 -7.12 -18.77 -1.06
N ARG A 33 -6.20 -19.59 -1.59
CA ARG A 33 -5.47 -20.57 -0.77
C ARG A 33 -4.66 -19.91 0.35
N SER A 34 -4.00 -18.80 0.07
CA SER A 34 -3.23 -18.07 1.09
C SER A 34 -4.15 -17.54 2.18
N THR A 35 -5.34 -17.08 1.81
CA THR A 35 -6.37 -16.61 2.73
C THR A 35 -6.97 -17.75 3.57
N ASP A 36 -7.25 -18.89 2.94
CA ASP A 36 -7.76 -20.11 3.59
C ASP A 36 -6.78 -20.70 4.61
N LEU A 37 -5.47 -20.48 4.41
CA LEU A 37 -4.42 -20.86 5.36
C LEU A 37 -4.19 -19.79 6.43
N PHE A 38 -4.28 -18.52 6.04
CA PHE A 38 -4.01 -17.40 6.94
C PHE A 38 -5.10 -17.24 8.01
N ALA A 39 -6.38 -17.40 7.65
CA ALA A 39 -7.49 -17.28 8.59
C ALA A 39 -7.42 -18.25 9.79
N PRO A 40 -7.26 -19.58 9.59
CA PRO A 40 -7.09 -20.51 10.71
C PRO A 40 -5.78 -20.26 11.46
N GLY A 41 -4.69 -19.92 10.75
CA GLY A 41 -3.42 -19.55 11.39
C GLY A 41 -3.58 -18.36 12.34
N CYS A 42 -4.32 -17.31 11.96
CA CYS A 42 -4.67 -16.22 12.86
C CYS A 42 -5.47 -16.71 14.08
N ALA A 43 -6.45 -17.60 13.88
CA ALA A 43 -7.27 -18.14 14.95
C ALA A 43 -6.46 -18.94 15.99
N ASP A 44 -5.43 -19.67 15.55
CA ASP A 44 -4.51 -20.40 16.43
C ASP A 44 -3.74 -19.46 17.37
N PHE A 45 -3.50 -18.21 16.95
CA PHE A 45 -2.93 -17.15 17.79
C PHE A 45 -3.98 -16.32 18.53
N GLY A 46 -5.26 -16.73 18.52
CA GLY A 46 -6.36 -16.00 19.15
C GLY A 46 -6.76 -14.72 18.42
N LEU A 47 -6.34 -14.55 17.17
CA LEU A 47 -6.68 -13.39 16.33
C LEU A 47 -7.89 -13.72 15.44
N THR A 48 -8.74 -12.72 15.19
CA THR A 48 -9.87 -12.84 14.26
C THR A 48 -9.73 -11.83 13.13
N ILE A 49 -9.81 -12.29 11.89
CA ILE A 49 -9.79 -11.40 10.72
C ILE A 49 -11.09 -10.61 10.66
N ASN A 50 -10.99 -9.29 10.60
CA ASN A 50 -12.13 -8.41 10.41
C ASN A 50 -12.50 -8.33 8.92
N THR A 51 -13.35 -9.24 8.45
CA THR A 51 -13.79 -9.33 7.05
C THR A 51 -14.47 -8.07 6.53
N ALA A 52 -15.07 -7.25 7.40
CA ALA A 52 -15.67 -5.97 7.02
C ALA A 52 -14.62 -4.89 6.70
N LYS A 53 -13.41 -4.98 7.27
CA LYS A 53 -12.28 -4.08 7.00
C LYS A 53 -11.32 -4.62 5.96
N THR A 54 -11.26 -5.94 5.78
CA THR A 54 -10.40 -6.57 4.79
C THR A 54 -10.91 -6.31 3.37
N VAL A 55 -10.01 -5.89 2.48
CA VAL A 55 -10.32 -5.56 1.08
C VAL A 55 -9.40 -6.34 0.15
N VAL A 56 -9.85 -6.54 -1.09
CA VAL A 56 -9.06 -7.13 -2.17
C VAL A 56 -8.86 -6.12 -3.29
N MET A 57 -7.66 -6.07 -3.84
CA MET A 57 -7.34 -5.26 -5.02
C MET A 57 -6.72 -6.15 -6.08
N HIS A 58 -7.20 -6.03 -7.31
CA HIS A 58 -6.64 -6.74 -8.47
C HIS A 58 -5.90 -5.75 -9.35
N GLN A 59 -4.67 -6.12 -9.73
CA GLN A 59 -3.78 -5.33 -10.58
C GLN A 59 -3.52 -6.06 -11.90
N PRO A 60 -4.45 -6.01 -12.86
CA PRO A 60 -4.25 -6.63 -14.15
C PRO A 60 -3.16 -5.88 -14.95
N PRO A 61 -2.49 -6.56 -15.90
CA PRO A 61 -1.67 -5.88 -16.89
C PRO A 61 -2.43 -4.76 -17.61
N ALA A 62 -1.69 -3.79 -18.14
CA ALA A 62 -2.30 -2.75 -18.98
C ALA A 62 -3.02 -3.39 -20.17
N SER A 63 -4.19 -2.85 -20.55
CA SER A 63 -5.06 -3.31 -21.65
C SER A 63 -5.80 -4.65 -21.46
N THR A 64 -5.68 -5.30 -20.31
CA THR A 64 -6.51 -6.46 -19.97
C THR A 64 -7.88 -6.04 -19.41
N GLU A 65 -8.92 -6.82 -19.71
CA GLU A 65 -10.24 -6.63 -19.12
C GLU A 65 -10.18 -6.80 -17.60
N TYR A 66 -10.83 -5.89 -16.87
CA TYR A 66 -10.86 -5.94 -15.41
C TYR A 66 -11.85 -7.01 -14.94
N ASN A 67 -11.31 -8.14 -14.51
CA ASN A 67 -12.06 -9.19 -13.84
C ASN A 67 -11.94 -9.00 -12.32
N ALA A 68 -13.08 -8.82 -11.65
CA ALA A 68 -13.11 -8.65 -10.21
C ALA A 68 -12.85 -10.00 -9.51
N PRO A 69 -11.78 -10.14 -8.70
CA PRO A 69 -11.51 -11.38 -7.98
C PRO A 69 -12.59 -11.66 -6.94
N ARG A 70 -12.82 -12.93 -6.67
CA ARG A 70 -13.78 -13.45 -5.70
C ARG A 70 -13.05 -14.15 -4.57
N ILE A 71 -12.48 -13.35 -3.67
CA ILE A 71 -11.80 -13.85 -2.49
C ILE A 71 -12.76 -13.89 -1.30
N ASN A 72 -12.83 -15.03 -0.63
CA ASN A 72 -13.67 -15.24 0.56
C ASN A 72 -12.80 -15.48 1.79
N VAL A 73 -13.24 -14.97 2.95
CA VAL A 73 -12.71 -15.30 4.27
C VAL A 73 -13.87 -15.80 5.12
N ASN A 74 -13.76 -16.99 5.71
CA ASN A 74 -14.82 -17.57 6.56
C ASN A 74 -16.21 -17.56 5.88
N GLY A 75 -16.25 -17.78 4.56
CA GLY A 75 -17.48 -17.75 3.76
C GLY A 75 -18.00 -16.36 3.37
N ALA A 76 -17.38 -15.27 3.85
CA ALA A 76 -17.72 -13.90 3.47
C ALA A 76 -16.83 -13.40 2.33
N GLN A 77 -17.42 -12.90 1.25
CA GLN A 77 -16.67 -12.30 0.14
C GLN A 77 -16.09 -10.95 0.53
N LEU A 78 -14.80 -10.76 0.27
CA LEU A 78 -14.09 -9.51 0.53
C LEU A 78 -14.51 -8.42 -0.47
N LYS A 79 -14.48 -7.17 -0.01
CA LYS A 79 -14.79 -6.02 -0.86
C LYS A 79 -13.65 -5.72 -1.82
N ASN A 80 -13.96 -5.64 -3.11
CA ASN A 80 -13.02 -5.18 -4.13
C ASN A 80 -12.86 -3.66 -4.09
N VAL A 81 -11.62 -3.18 -4.15
CA VAL A 81 -11.30 -1.76 -4.17
C VAL A 81 -10.39 -1.41 -5.35
N GLN A 82 -10.54 -0.18 -5.85
CA GLN A 82 -9.69 0.35 -6.93
C GLN A 82 -8.45 1.07 -6.40
N SER A 83 -8.50 1.56 -5.16
CA SER A 83 -7.39 2.17 -4.47
C SER A 83 -7.54 1.96 -2.96
N PHE A 84 -6.40 1.90 -2.26
CA PHE A 84 -6.38 1.82 -0.81
C PHE A 84 -5.11 2.47 -0.25
N ALA A 85 -5.21 3.05 0.94
CA ALA A 85 -4.07 3.60 1.64
C ALA A 85 -3.47 2.54 2.58
N TYR A 86 -2.19 2.24 2.42
CA TYR A 86 -1.43 1.35 3.29
C TYR A 86 -0.17 2.06 3.76
N LEU A 87 -0.03 2.20 5.09
CA LEU A 87 1.12 2.86 5.73
C LEU A 87 1.43 4.26 5.15
N GLY A 88 0.38 5.01 4.79
CA GLY A 88 0.51 6.35 4.23
C GLY A 88 0.78 6.41 2.72
N THR A 89 1.00 5.27 2.06
CA THR A 89 1.12 5.15 0.60
C THR A 89 -0.22 4.75 0.01
N THR A 90 -0.66 5.45 -1.04
CA THR A 90 -1.87 5.08 -1.77
C THR A 90 -1.51 4.10 -2.87
N MET A 91 -2.01 2.87 -2.76
CA MET A 91 -1.90 1.86 -3.81
C MET A 91 -3.12 1.94 -4.73
N SER A 92 -2.90 1.69 -6.02
CA SER A 92 -3.95 1.73 -7.07
C SER A 92 -3.97 0.44 -7.89
N HIS A 93 -5.15 0.04 -8.34
CA HIS A 93 -5.36 -1.13 -9.19
C HIS A 93 -4.67 -1.01 -10.56
N ASN A 94 -4.44 0.20 -11.06
CA ASN A 94 -3.89 0.42 -12.40
C ASN A 94 -2.36 0.23 -12.48
N THR A 95 -1.70 -0.13 -11.37
CA THR A 95 -0.23 -0.29 -11.23
C THR A 95 0.60 0.97 -11.52
N ARG A 96 -0.05 2.12 -11.75
CA ARG A 96 0.63 3.38 -12.05
C ARG A 96 0.97 4.09 -10.75
N ILE A 97 2.19 4.63 -10.68
CA ILE A 97 2.65 5.42 -9.54
C ILE A 97 2.23 6.90 -9.66
N ASP A 98 1.73 7.31 -10.83
CA ASP A 98 1.39 8.71 -11.16
C ASP A 98 0.47 9.36 -10.11
N ASP A 99 -0.61 8.66 -9.73
CA ASP A 99 -1.59 9.15 -8.75
C ASP A 99 -0.97 9.34 -7.35
N GLU A 100 -0.08 8.44 -6.96
CA GLU A 100 0.61 8.46 -5.67
C GLU A 100 1.62 9.62 -5.61
N VAL A 101 2.38 9.80 -6.70
CA VAL A 101 3.35 10.89 -6.84
C VAL A 101 2.64 12.24 -6.80
N ALA A 102 1.54 12.39 -7.54
CA ALA A 102 0.73 13.60 -7.53
C ALA A 102 0.20 13.91 -6.11
N GLN A 103 -0.27 12.89 -5.39
CA GLN A 103 -0.72 13.05 -4.00
C GLN A 103 0.41 13.48 -3.07
N ARG A 104 1.63 12.91 -3.20
CA ARG A 104 2.79 13.32 -2.39
C ARG A 104 3.21 14.75 -2.68
N ILE A 105 3.27 15.15 -3.95
CA ILE A 105 3.58 16.53 -4.36
C ILE A 105 2.56 17.50 -3.77
N SER A 106 1.27 17.16 -3.83
CA SER A 106 0.19 17.98 -3.27
C SER A 106 0.33 18.17 -1.76
N LYS A 107 0.55 17.08 -1.01
CA LYS A 107 0.76 17.13 0.46
C LYS A 107 2.00 17.94 0.83
N ALA A 108 3.12 17.74 0.13
CA ALA A 108 4.35 18.47 0.36
C ALA A 108 4.17 19.97 0.08
N SER A 109 3.51 20.31 -1.03
CA SER A 109 3.19 21.70 -1.41
C SER A 109 2.29 22.37 -0.35
N GLN A 110 1.29 21.65 0.16
CA GLN A 110 0.41 22.16 1.21
C GLN A 110 1.18 22.40 2.53
N ALA A 111 2.00 21.45 2.97
CA ALA A 111 2.82 21.61 4.16
C ALA A 111 3.80 22.79 4.01
N PHE A 112 4.43 22.91 2.84
CA PHE A 112 5.31 24.02 2.52
C PHE A 112 4.58 25.37 2.58
N GLY A 113 3.39 25.48 1.97
CA GLY A 113 2.58 26.70 2.00
C GLY A 113 2.14 27.09 3.42
N ARG A 114 1.78 26.12 4.27
CA ARG A 114 1.42 26.38 5.67
C ARG A 114 2.56 26.98 6.50
N LEU A 115 3.80 26.66 6.15
CA LEU A 115 5.00 27.20 6.82
C LEU A 115 5.41 28.59 6.30
N GLN A 116 4.72 29.14 5.31
CA GLN A 116 5.10 30.40 4.69
C GLN A 116 5.15 31.56 5.68
N ALA A 117 4.10 31.77 6.48
CA ALA A 117 4.07 32.87 7.43
C ALA A 117 4.96 32.63 8.66
N SER A 118 5.07 31.38 9.13
CA SER A 118 5.76 31.05 10.38
C SER A 118 7.25 30.78 10.23
N VAL A 119 7.69 30.31 9.06
CA VAL A 119 9.09 29.95 8.79
C VAL A 119 9.65 30.75 7.63
N TRP A 120 9.05 30.65 6.43
CA TRP A 120 9.69 31.17 5.21
C TRP A 120 9.75 32.71 5.16
N ASN A 121 8.76 33.40 5.70
CA ASN A 121 8.71 34.86 5.75
C ASN A 121 9.31 35.44 7.04
N ARG A 122 9.80 34.59 7.97
CA ARG A 122 10.43 35.07 9.20
C ARG A 122 11.90 35.39 8.96
N HIS A 123 12.25 36.66 9.13
CA HIS A 123 13.60 37.17 8.96
C HIS A 123 14.53 36.87 10.16
N GLY A 124 13.99 36.33 11.26
CA GLY A 124 14.73 36.05 12.50
C GLY A 124 15.20 34.60 12.65
N ILE A 125 15.11 33.78 11.60
CA ILE A 125 15.63 32.40 11.63
C ILE A 125 17.10 32.45 11.23
N HIS A 126 17.99 32.23 12.20
CA HIS A 126 19.43 32.23 12.00
C HIS A 126 19.99 30.80 12.04
N LEU A 127 21.08 30.54 11.31
CA LEU A 127 21.75 29.24 11.23
C LEU A 127 22.51 28.86 12.52
N ASN A 128 22.56 29.74 13.51
CA ASN A 128 23.26 29.50 14.76
C ASN A 128 22.34 28.72 15.70
N THR A 129 22.74 27.51 16.07
CA THR A 129 22.12 26.76 17.17
C THR A 129 22.70 27.24 18.50
N GLU A 130 21.87 27.34 19.55
CA GLU A 130 22.37 27.66 20.89
C GLU A 130 23.42 26.63 21.33
N ARG A 131 24.47 27.12 21.98
CA ARG A 131 25.66 26.36 22.35
C ARG A 131 25.51 25.73 23.71
#